data_AF-A0A544TLJ3-F1
#
_entry.id   AF-A0A544TLJ3-F1
#
_cell.length_a   1.000
_cell.length_b   1.000
_cell.length_c   1.000
_cell.angle_alpha   90.00
_cell.angle_beta   90.00
_cell.angle_gamma   90.00
#
_symmetry.space_group_name_H-M   'P 1'
#
loop_
_entity.id
_entity.type
_entity.pdbx_description
1 polymer ?
#
loop_
_entity_poly.entity_id
_entity_poly.type
_entity_poly.pdbx_seq_one_letter_code
_entity_poly.pdbx_strand_id
1 'polypeptide(L)' 'MGKLHELKKYKFLLIFKGGNHLIIETNTDIRTAKREEINGAIFIRIENQYTINLAQIESIKVKILKQTS' A
#
# COMPACT_ATOMS: atom_id res chain seq x y z
N MET A 1 9.32 -21.49 -17.85
CA MET A 1 8.12 -20.62 -17.82
C MET A 1 8.33 -19.55 -16.76
N GLY A 2 8.81 -18.37 -17.15
CA GLY A 2 9.01 -17.26 -16.22
C GLY A 2 7.65 -16.71 -15.78
N LYS A 3 7.43 -16.59 -14.47
CA LYS A 3 6.25 -15.91 -13.93
C LYS A 3 6.17 -14.52 -14.56
N LEU A 4 5.08 -14.24 -15.28
CA LEU A 4 4.69 -12.87 -15.61
C LEU A 4 4.78 -12.09 -14.29
N HIS A 5 5.71 -11.14 -14.18
CA HIS A 5 5.67 -10.21 -13.06
C HIS A 5 4.29 -9.54 -13.11
N GLU A 6 3.39 -9.89 -12.19
CA GLU A 6 2.05 -9.30 -12.16
C GLU A 6 2.20 -7.78 -12.12
N LEU A 7 1.73 -7.12 -13.17
CA LEU A 7 1.74 -5.66 -13.24
C LEU A 7 0.95 -5.10 -12.05
N LYS A 8 1.61 -4.24 -11.26
CA LYS A 8 0.99 -3.61 -10.10
C LYS A 8 -0.08 -2.61 -10.54
N LYS A 9 -1.23 -2.60 -9.85
CA LYS A 9 -2.39 -1.73 -10.18
C LYS A 9 -2.30 -0.32 -9.57
N TYR A 10 -1.64 -0.18 -8.44
CA TYR A 10 -1.58 1.06 -7.67
C TYR A 10 -0.15 1.40 -7.31
N LYS A 11 0.17 2.70 -7.38
CA LYS A 11 1.37 3.28 -6.79
C LYS A 11 0.95 4.25 -5.70
N PHE A 12 1.37 3.98 -4.47
CA PHE A 12 1.10 4.84 -3.32
C PHE A 12 2.37 5.57 -2.90
N LEU A 13 2.22 6.84 -2.54
CA LEU A 13 3.16 7.58 -1.70
C LEU A 13 2.48 7.78 -0.35
N LEU A 14 3.07 7.18 0.68
CA LEU A 14 2.65 7.29 2.07
C LEU A 14 3.57 8.29 2.76
N ILE A 15 2.98 9.27 3.41
CA ILE A 15 3.70 10.24 4.26
C ILE A 15 3.31 9.90 5.69
N PHE A 16 4.28 9.58 6.53
CA PHE A 16 4.08 9.22 7.93
C PHE A 16 4.28 10.43 8.83
N LYS A 17 3.61 10.41 9.98
CA LYS A 17 3.88 11.33 11.10
C LYS A 17 5.38 11.29 11.42
N GLY A 18 6.02 12.46 11.49
CA GLY A 18 7.46 12.56 11.68
C GLY A 18 8.27 12.70 10.38
N GLY A 19 7.62 12.84 9.22
CA GLY A 19 8.26 13.27 7.97
C GLY A 19 8.85 12.15 7.11
N ASN A 20 8.81 10.89 7.57
CA ASN A 20 9.22 9.75 6.77
C ASN A 20 8.23 9.50 5.62
N HIS A 21 8.73 8.99 4.50
CA HIS A 21 7.89 8.63 3.35
C HIS A 21 8.20 7.23 2.83
N LEU A 22 7.18 6.58 2.27
CA LEU A 22 7.31 5.27 1.62
C LEU A 22 6.56 5.28 0.29
N ILE A 23 7.24 4.86 -0.77
CA ILE A 23 6.64 4.63 -2.08
C ILE A 23 6.51 3.13 -2.29
N ILE A 24 5.28 2.66 -2.56
CA ILE A 24 5.01 1.25 -2.83
C ILE A 24 4.16 1.07 -4.08
N GLU A 25 4.40 -0.03 -4.78
CA GLU A 25 3.56 -0.52 -5.87
C GLU A 25 2.90 -1.84 -5.46
N THR A 26 1.57 -1.88 -5.58
CA THR A 26 0.73 -2.96 -5.05
C THR A 26 -0.53 -3.13 -5.90
N ASN A 27 -1.10 -4.33 -5.89
CA ASN A 27 -2.40 -4.71 -6.43
C ASN A 27 -3.53 -4.49 -5.41
N THR A 28 -3.17 -4.31 -4.14
CA THR A 28 -4.08 -4.04 -3.04
C THR A 28 -4.32 -2.53 -2.91
N ASP A 29 -5.56 -2.07 -3.03
CA ASP A 29 -5.93 -0.69 -2.72
C ASP A 29 -5.96 -0.49 -1.19
N ILE A 30 -4.91 0.10 -0.63
CA ILE A 30 -4.77 0.30 0.81
C ILE A 30 -5.83 1.25 1.41
N ARG A 31 -6.62 1.95 0.60
CA ARG A 31 -7.69 2.83 1.12
C ARG A 31 -8.92 2.03 1.51
N THR A 32 -9.13 0.89 0.87
CA THR A 32 -10.33 0.05 1.01
C THR A 32 -10.03 -1.38 1.47
N ALA A 33 -8.75 -1.78 1.50
CA ALA A 33 -8.34 -3.09 1.94
C ALA A 33 -8.79 -3.43 3.37
N LYS A 34 -8.92 -4.74 3.63
CA LYS A 34 -9.29 -5.26 4.95
C LYS A 34 -8.29 -4.77 5.99
N ARG A 35 -8.83 -4.23 7.09
CA ARG A 35 -8.07 -3.79 8.26
C ARG A 35 -7.87 -4.96 9.20
N GLU A 36 -6.63 -5.15 9.66
CA GLU A 36 -6.26 -6.11 10.70
C GLU A 36 -5.91 -5.33 11.97
N GLU A 37 -6.50 -5.71 13.10
CA GLU A 37 -6.09 -5.17 14.40
C GLU A 37 -4.99 -6.06 14.99
N ILE A 38 -3.84 -5.46 15.29
CA ILE A 38 -2.68 -6.15 15.86
C ILE A 38 -2.18 -5.31 17.03
N ASN A 39 -2.20 -5.86 18.25
CA ASN A 39 -1.78 -5.16 19.47
C ASN A 39 -2.44 -3.77 19.65
N GLY A 40 -3.74 -3.65 19.35
CA GLY A 40 -4.52 -2.41 19.49
C GLY A 40 -4.27 -1.36 18.39
N ALA A 41 -3.44 -1.66 17.39
CA ALA A 41 -3.23 -0.79 16.24
C ALA A 41 -3.82 -1.38 14.95
N ILE A 42 -4.21 -0.51 14.03
CA ILE A 42 -4.88 -0.87 12.77
C ILE A 42 -3.86 -0.94 11.65
N PHE A 43 -3.79 -2.11 11.01
CA PHE A 43 -2.86 -2.40 9.93
C PHE A 43 -3.55 -2.84 8.65
N ILE A 44 -2.83 -2.70 7.55
CA ILE A 44 -3.16 -3.30 6.26
C ILE A 44 -2.01 -4.18 5.80
N ARG A 45 -2.34 -5.40 5.40
CA ARG A 45 -1.42 -6.33 4.75
C ARG A 45 -1.55 -6.20 3.24
N ILE A 46 -0.43 -6.05 2.56
CA ILE A 46 -0.36 -6.09 1.09
C ILE A 46 0.45 -7.30 0.61
N GLU A 47 0.32 -7.66 -0.67
CA GLU A 47 0.90 -8.92 -1.18
C GLU A 47 2.44 -9.00 -1.15
N ASN A 48 3.14 -7.87 -0.97
CA ASN A 48 4.59 -7.82 -0.77
C ASN A 48 5.02 -7.99 0.72
N GLN A 49 4.14 -8.54 1.57
CA GLN A 49 4.33 -8.73 3.02
C GLN A 49 4.58 -7.46 3.85
N TYR A 50 4.35 -6.27 3.29
CA TYR A 50 4.33 -5.06 4.12
C TYR A 50 3.07 -5.03 4.98
N THR A 51 3.27 -4.66 6.24
CA THR A 51 2.21 -4.38 7.20
C THR A 51 2.23 -2.89 7.47
N ILE A 52 1.22 -2.16 7.01
CA ILE A 52 1.19 -0.70 7.06
C ILE A 52 0.34 -0.26 8.25
N ASN A 53 0.93 0.42 9.23
CA ASN A 53 0.20 1.02 10.35
C ASN A 53 -0.52 2.29 9.90
N LEU A 54 -1.84 2.25 9.80
CA LEU A 54 -2.64 3.39 9.31
C LEU A 54 -2.62 4.58 10.27
N ALA A 55 -2.47 4.35 11.58
CA ALA A 55 -2.47 5.41 12.58
C ALA A 55 -1.23 6.32 12.49
N GLN A 56 -0.17 5.84 11.84
CA GLN A 56 1.07 6.59 11.62
C GLN A 56 1.07 7.35 10.29
N ILE A 57 0.09 7.11 9.41
CA ILE A 57 0.00 7.82 8.13
C ILE A 57 -0.61 9.20 8.36
N GLU A 58 0.07 10.22 7.86
CA GLU A 58 -0.41 11.60 7.83
C GLU A 58 -1.11 11.91 6.51
N SER A 59 -0.57 11.43 5.39
CA SER A 59 -1.17 11.65 4.06
C SER A 59 -0.91 10.48 3.12
N ILE A 60 -1.88 10.25 2.22
CA ILE A 60 -1.81 9.23 1.17
C ILE A 60 -2.00 9.91 -0.18
N LYS A 61 -1.04 9.69 -1.10
CA LYS A 61 -1.23 9.98 -2.52
C LYS A 61 -1.25 8.66 -3.28
N VAL A 62 -2.14 8.55 -4.26
CA VAL A 62 -2.31 7.35 -5.06
C VAL A 62 -2.31 7.69 -6.54
N LYS A 63 -1.61 6.88 -7.33
CA LYS A 63 -1.70 6.85 -8.78
C LYS A 63 -2.20 5.46 -9.19
N ILE A 64 -3.33 5.43 -9.90
CA ILE A 64 -3.80 4.21 -10.55
C ILE A 64 -2.92 3.99 -11.79
N LEU A 65 -2.25 2.85 -11.84
CA LEU A 65 -1.41 2.45 -12.96
C LEU A 65 -2.33 1.88 -14.04
N LYS A 66 -2.78 2.72 -14.97
CA LYS A 66 -3.57 2.27 -16.12
C LYS A 66 -2.73 1.31 -16.96
N GLN A 67 -3.34 0.23 -17.42
CA GLN A 67 -2.81 -0.51 -18.56
C GLN A 67 -2.99 0.39 -19.79
N THR A 68 -1.90 0.82 -20.42
CA THR A 68 -1.95 1.16 -21.84
C THR A 68 -2.27 -0.13 -22.58
N SER A 69 -3.52 -0.25 -23.02
CA SER A 69 -3.95 -1.21 -24.04
C SER A 69 -3.29 -0.90 -25.38
#